data_AF-A0ABD0NLF7-F1
#
_entry.id   AF-A0ABD0NLF7-F1
#
_cell.length_a   1.000
_cell.length_b   1.000
_cell.length_c   1.000
_cell.angle_alpha   90.00
_cell.angle_beta   90.00
_cell.angle_gamma   90.00
#
_symmetry.space_group_name_H-M   'P 1'
#
loop_
_entity.id
_entity.type
_entity.pdbx_description
1 polymer ?
#
loop_
_entity_poly.entity_id
_entity_poly.type
_entity_poly.pdbx_seq_one_letter_code
_entity_poly.pdbx_strand_id
1 'polypeptide(L)'
;EAYSALSYIVTSCKNFKVRIKSAAALSVPSTRERYGDAHQFAEVWQALAQALEHSEETEDFLEYRYCASLRSQLCHALLHLLSLCQPDDLPALRSSLTDQSRPVLQGFLIHYLSSKGVSSVAGVDGVAGEEAGDHAPPEDGFMVLNETLTRLKGQLEEPVLNSSEDLKTVVNFLEDVVRNFEEMKESDSKDSSLTLSKSTQ
;
A
#
# COMPACT_ATOMS: atom_id res chain seq x y z
N GLU A 1 16.23 16.62 1.88
CA GLU A 1 15.28 17.75 1.72
C GLU A 1 14.01 17.38 0.95
N ALA A 2 14.10 16.86 -0.29
CA ALA A 2 12.89 16.53 -1.08
C ALA A 2 11.97 15.47 -0.41
N TYR A 3 12.52 14.34 0.04
CA TYR A 3 11.73 13.31 0.72
C TYR A 3 11.11 13.81 2.02
N SER A 4 11.88 14.50 2.87
CA SER A 4 11.36 15.10 4.11
C SER A 4 10.19 16.06 3.86
N ALA A 5 10.26 16.89 2.82
CA ALA A 5 9.17 17.79 2.44
C ALA A 5 7.93 17.03 1.95
N LEU A 6 8.10 16.01 1.10
CA LEU A 6 7.00 15.18 0.61
C LEU A 6 6.34 14.37 1.76
N SER A 7 7.15 13.81 2.66
CA SER A 7 6.71 13.11 3.87
C SER A 7 5.91 14.03 4.81
N TYR A 8 6.31 15.29 4.93
CA TYR A 8 5.54 16.29 5.67
C TYR A 8 4.20 16.60 4.99
N ILE A 9 4.20 16.79 3.66
CA ILE A 9 2.98 17.10 2.90
C ILE A 9 1.97 15.96 2.99
N VAL A 10 2.40 14.70 2.83
CA VAL A 10 1.48 13.55 2.81
C VAL A 10 0.82 13.31 4.16
N THR A 11 1.50 13.64 5.27
CA THR A 11 0.99 13.49 6.64
C THR A 11 0.16 14.68 7.10
N SER A 12 0.57 15.91 6.78
CA SER A 12 0.09 17.12 7.48
C SER A 12 -0.73 18.08 6.61
N CYS A 13 -0.71 17.95 5.28
CA CYS A 13 -1.45 18.87 4.41
C CYS A 13 -2.96 18.58 4.46
N LYS A 14 -3.80 19.61 4.63
CA LYS A 14 -5.26 19.44 4.60
C LYS A 14 -5.82 19.08 3.22
N ASN A 15 -5.12 19.47 2.15
CA ASN A 15 -5.62 19.28 0.79
C ASN A 15 -5.33 17.85 0.30
N PHE A 16 -6.35 17.02 0.19
CA PHE A 16 -6.22 15.63 -0.27
C PHE A 16 -5.56 15.49 -1.63
N LYS A 17 -5.82 16.39 -2.60
CA LYS A 17 -5.18 16.34 -3.93
C LYS A 17 -3.68 16.56 -3.83
N VAL A 18 -3.24 17.44 -2.93
CA VAL A 18 -1.82 17.69 -2.67
C VAL A 18 -1.19 16.48 -1.97
N ARG A 19 -1.87 15.88 -0.99
CA ARG A 19 -1.42 14.63 -0.34
C ARG A 19 -1.26 13.48 -1.36
N ILE A 20 -2.23 13.30 -2.25
CA ILE A 20 -2.20 12.27 -3.32
C ILE A 20 -0.97 12.47 -4.21
N LYS A 21 -0.73 13.70 -4.68
CA LYS A 21 0.46 14.01 -5.50
C LYS A 21 1.77 13.73 -4.75
N SER A 22 1.82 14.03 -3.46
CA SER A 22 2.98 13.74 -2.63
C SER A 22 3.21 12.23 -2.49
N ALA A 23 2.16 11.46 -2.17
CA ALA A 23 2.23 10.01 -2.08
C ALA A 23 2.66 9.36 -3.41
N ALA A 24 2.16 9.87 -4.54
CA ALA A 24 2.58 9.43 -5.87
C ALA A 24 4.06 9.74 -6.14
N ALA A 25 4.52 10.95 -5.81
CA ALA A 25 5.93 11.32 -5.97
C ALA A 25 6.87 10.44 -5.10
N LEU A 26 6.43 10.09 -3.89
CA LEU A 26 7.17 9.18 -3.00
C LEU A 26 7.27 7.75 -3.55
N SER A 27 6.41 7.34 -4.50
CA SER A 27 6.48 6.02 -5.15
C SER A 27 7.06 6.05 -6.58
N VAL A 28 7.58 7.19 -7.05
CA VAL A 28 8.24 7.29 -8.38
C VAL A 28 9.59 6.54 -8.44
N PRO A 29 10.48 6.60 -7.43
CA PRO A 29 11.77 5.95 -7.54
C PRO A 29 11.64 4.42 -7.67
N SER A 30 12.15 3.86 -8.77
CA SER A 30 12.02 2.44 -9.11
C SER A 30 13.08 1.52 -8.49
N THR A 31 14.06 2.08 -7.76
CA THR A 31 15.11 1.31 -7.10
C THR A 31 15.33 1.79 -5.68
N ARG A 32 15.77 0.87 -4.80
CA ARG A 32 15.96 1.16 -3.38
C ARG A 32 16.96 2.28 -3.13
N GLU A 33 18.03 2.35 -3.90
CA GLU A 33 19.16 3.28 -3.70
C GLU A 33 18.75 4.74 -3.90
N ARG A 34 17.71 4.99 -4.71
CA ARG A 34 17.20 6.34 -4.97
C ARG A 34 16.49 6.96 -3.77
N TYR A 35 16.11 6.15 -2.77
CA TYR A 35 15.56 6.64 -1.51
C TYR A 35 16.64 7.09 -0.51
N GLY A 36 17.92 6.86 -0.81
CA GLY A 36 19.03 7.16 0.09
C GLY A 36 19.31 6.00 1.05
N ASP A 37 19.79 6.33 2.25
CA ASP A 37 20.16 5.35 3.27
C ASP A 37 18.93 4.68 3.92
N ALA A 38 19.17 3.77 4.87
CA ALA A 38 18.12 3.07 5.63
C ALA A 38 17.24 4.05 6.43
N HIS A 39 17.82 5.14 6.94
CA HIS A 39 17.09 6.14 7.72
C HIS A 39 16.10 6.91 6.84
N GLN A 40 16.54 7.42 5.69
CA GLN A 40 15.68 8.18 4.79
C GLN A 40 14.55 7.31 4.22
N PHE A 41 14.82 6.03 3.93
CA PHE A 41 13.78 5.08 3.51
C PHE A 41 12.77 4.80 4.62
N ALA A 42 13.25 4.61 5.85
CA ALA A 42 12.40 4.45 7.03
C ALA A 42 11.48 5.67 7.24
N GLU A 43 11.98 6.89 7.08
CA GLU A 43 11.15 8.11 7.18
C GLU A 43 10.03 8.14 6.14
N VAL A 44 10.31 7.74 4.89
CA VAL A 44 9.28 7.68 3.84
C VAL A 44 8.23 6.61 4.17
N TRP A 45 8.67 5.42 4.57
CA TRP A 45 7.79 4.33 5.00
C TRP A 45 6.87 4.78 6.13
N GLN A 46 7.43 5.33 7.20
CA GLN A 46 6.69 5.75 8.39
C GLN A 46 5.69 6.86 8.05
N ALA A 47 6.08 7.84 7.23
CA ALA A 47 5.17 8.90 6.80
C ALA A 47 3.98 8.37 6.00
N LEU A 48 4.20 7.39 5.10
CA LEU A 48 3.12 6.76 4.34
C LEU A 48 2.20 5.91 5.23
N ALA A 49 2.77 5.10 6.13
CA ALA A 49 2.01 4.27 7.07
C ALA A 49 1.15 5.14 8.00
N GLN A 50 1.73 6.19 8.58
CA GLN A 50 1.02 7.15 9.41
C GLN A 50 -0.07 7.89 8.62
N ALA A 51 0.22 8.35 7.40
CA ALA A 51 -0.78 9.03 6.57
C ALA A 51 -1.97 8.12 6.22
N LEU A 52 -1.74 6.81 6.08
CA LEU A 52 -2.78 5.82 5.80
C LEU A 52 -3.64 5.55 7.03
N GLU A 53 -3.02 5.38 8.20
CA GLU A 53 -3.71 5.21 9.48
C GLU A 53 -4.68 6.37 9.78
N HIS A 54 -4.28 7.60 9.48
CA HIS A 54 -5.07 8.82 9.75
C HIS A 54 -5.90 9.28 8.53
N SER A 55 -6.12 8.40 7.55
CA SER A 55 -6.79 8.77 6.31
C SER A 55 -8.32 8.86 6.42
N GLU A 56 -8.92 8.36 7.51
CA GLU A 56 -10.38 8.32 7.72
C GLU A 56 -10.97 9.63 8.27
N GLU A 57 -10.14 10.65 8.50
CA GLU A 57 -10.54 11.94 9.08
C GLU A 57 -11.17 12.88 8.02
N THR A 58 -12.42 12.62 7.59
CA THR A 58 -13.25 13.68 6.98
C THR A 58 -14.75 13.46 7.16
N GLU A 59 -15.45 14.51 7.58
CA GLU A 59 -16.91 14.56 7.72
C GLU A 59 -17.60 15.10 6.45
N ASP A 60 -16.84 15.55 5.44
CA ASP A 60 -17.37 16.10 4.20
C ASP A 60 -17.55 15.02 3.11
N PHE A 61 -18.78 14.86 2.65
CA PHE A 61 -19.14 13.94 1.58
C PHE A 61 -18.40 14.20 0.25
N LEU A 62 -18.10 15.46 -0.07
CA LEU A 62 -17.35 15.82 -1.29
C LEU A 62 -15.87 15.40 -1.17
N GLU A 63 -15.35 15.36 0.05
CA GLU A 63 -13.98 14.94 0.33
C GLU A 63 -13.84 13.41 0.41
N TYR A 64 -14.92 12.67 0.63
CA TYR A 64 -14.91 11.21 0.71
C TYR A 64 -14.26 10.55 -0.53
N ARG A 65 -14.54 11.04 -1.74
CA ARG A 65 -13.93 10.50 -2.97
C ARG A 65 -12.42 10.76 -3.03
N TYR A 66 -11.97 11.91 -2.53
CA TYR A 66 -10.55 12.22 -2.45
C TYR A 66 -9.84 11.44 -1.34
N CYS A 67 -10.51 11.21 -0.21
CA CYS A 67 -10.05 10.31 0.85
C CYS A 67 -9.86 8.87 0.32
N ALA A 68 -10.85 8.32 -0.40
CA ALA A 68 -10.73 6.99 -1.02
C ALA A 68 -9.58 6.93 -2.03
N SER A 69 -9.41 7.97 -2.86
CA SER A 69 -8.29 8.07 -3.81
C SER A 69 -6.94 8.15 -3.10
N LEU A 70 -6.85 8.91 -2.00
CA LEU A 70 -5.66 8.99 -1.16
C LEU A 70 -5.30 7.63 -0.58
N ARG A 71 -6.26 6.90 0.01
CA ARG A 71 -6.03 5.56 0.55
C ARG A 71 -5.48 4.61 -0.50
N SER A 72 -6.08 4.62 -1.69
CA SER A 72 -5.60 3.81 -2.82
C SER A 72 -4.14 4.14 -3.18
N GLN A 73 -3.80 5.42 -3.28
CA GLN A 73 -2.44 5.85 -3.58
C GLN A 73 -1.44 5.49 -2.47
N LEU A 74 -1.83 5.62 -1.20
CA LEU A 74 -1.00 5.25 -0.05
C LEU A 74 -0.76 3.75 0.01
N CYS A 75 -1.78 2.91 -0.21
CA CYS A 75 -1.62 1.47 -0.32
C CYS A 75 -0.68 1.08 -1.47
N HIS A 76 -0.84 1.71 -2.64
CA HIS A 76 0.09 1.49 -3.76
C HIS A 76 1.53 1.86 -3.38
N ALA A 77 1.76 3.02 -2.77
CA ALA A 77 3.09 3.46 -2.37
C ALA A 77 3.73 2.53 -1.32
N LEU A 78 2.95 2.03 -0.35
CA LEU A 78 3.45 1.07 0.64
C LEU A 78 3.82 -0.28 0.00
N LEU A 79 2.99 -0.82 -0.89
CA LEU A 79 3.32 -2.05 -1.62
C LEU A 79 4.55 -1.86 -2.51
N HIS A 80 4.70 -0.70 -3.15
CA HIS A 80 5.88 -0.34 -3.91
C HIS A 80 7.14 -0.34 -3.03
N LEU A 81 7.12 0.33 -1.87
CA LEU A 81 8.25 0.33 -0.94
C LEU A 81 8.57 -1.08 -0.43
N LEU A 82 7.56 -1.89 -0.10
CA LEU A 82 7.74 -3.30 0.28
C LEU A 82 8.45 -4.09 -0.82
N SER A 83 8.13 -3.85 -2.09
CA SER A 83 8.77 -4.54 -3.21
C SER A 83 10.28 -4.23 -3.32
N LEU A 84 10.69 -3.03 -2.89
CA LEU A 84 12.07 -2.54 -2.97
C LEU A 84 12.90 -2.78 -1.70
N CYS A 85 12.28 -3.13 -0.57
CA CYS A 85 12.95 -3.17 0.72
C CYS A 85 14.12 -4.18 0.75
N GLN A 86 15.16 -3.79 1.48
CA GLN A 86 16.37 -4.56 1.73
C GLN A 86 16.46 -4.95 3.22
N PRO A 87 17.37 -5.88 3.60
CA PRO A 87 17.46 -6.35 4.98
C PRO A 87 17.61 -5.24 6.03
N ASP A 88 18.37 -4.19 5.71
CA ASP A 88 18.61 -3.06 6.62
C ASP A 88 17.34 -2.20 6.87
N ASP A 89 16.32 -2.33 6.03
CA ASP A 89 15.06 -1.58 6.15
C ASP A 89 14.04 -2.29 7.05
N LEU A 90 14.20 -3.60 7.23
CA LEU A 90 13.22 -4.45 7.93
C LEU A 90 12.92 -4.02 9.36
N PRO A 91 13.88 -3.53 10.17
CA PRO A 91 13.57 -3.03 11.52
C PRO A 91 12.57 -1.87 11.52
N ALA A 92 12.71 -0.96 10.56
CA ALA A 92 11.79 0.16 10.42
C ALA A 92 10.40 -0.30 9.96
N LEU A 93 10.35 -1.20 8.96
CA LEU A 93 9.09 -1.79 8.50
C LEU A 93 8.36 -2.52 9.64
N ARG A 94 9.08 -3.37 10.39
CA ARG A 94 8.54 -4.12 11.52
C ARG A 94 7.83 -3.20 12.51
N SER A 95 8.43 -2.07 12.87
CA SER A 95 7.87 -1.16 13.88
C SER A 95 6.41 -0.78 13.57
N SER A 96 6.10 -0.43 12.32
CA SER A 96 4.73 -0.11 11.88
C SER A 96 3.81 -1.33 11.77
N LEU A 97 4.37 -2.53 11.60
CA LEU A 97 3.64 -3.79 11.40
C LEU A 97 3.43 -4.60 12.68
N THR A 98 4.03 -4.20 13.80
CA THR A 98 3.82 -4.80 15.13
C THR A 98 2.99 -3.94 16.06
N ASP A 99 2.84 -2.66 15.75
CA ASP A 99 2.13 -1.72 16.59
C ASP A 99 0.60 -1.82 16.40
N GLN A 100 -0.13 -1.00 17.16
CA GLN A 100 -1.58 -0.83 17.10
C GLN A 100 -2.09 -0.53 15.69
N SER A 101 -1.23 -0.01 14.80
CA SER A 101 -1.52 0.29 13.40
C SER A 101 -1.63 -0.96 12.52
N ARG A 102 -1.13 -2.14 12.94
CA ARG A 102 -1.11 -3.37 12.12
C ARG A 102 -2.50 -3.74 11.56
N PRO A 103 -3.58 -3.85 12.37
CA PRO A 103 -4.89 -4.25 11.87
C PRO A 103 -5.47 -3.23 10.88
N VAL A 104 -5.22 -1.94 11.12
CA VAL A 104 -5.67 -0.84 10.26
C VAL A 104 -4.98 -0.91 8.90
N LEU A 105 -3.64 -1.02 8.88
CA LEU A 105 -2.87 -1.16 7.64
C LEU A 105 -3.28 -2.41 6.86
N GLN A 106 -3.46 -3.54 7.55
CA GLN A 106 -3.92 -4.78 6.94
C GLN A 106 -5.31 -4.61 6.30
N GLY A 107 -6.27 -4.00 7.00
CA GLY A 107 -7.61 -3.74 6.48
C GLY A 107 -7.60 -2.88 5.22
N PHE A 108 -6.79 -1.81 5.19
CA PHE A 108 -6.65 -0.96 4.01
C PHE A 108 -6.01 -1.68 2.83
N LEU A 109 -4.98 -2.49 3.05
CA LEU A 109 -4.34 -3.25 1.98
C LEU A 109 -5.31 -4.29 1.39
N ILE A 110 -6.02 -5.05 2.23
CA ILE A 110 -7.02 -6.03 1.77
C ILE A 110 -8.11 -5.32 0.95
N HIS A 111 -8.68 -4.24 1.46
CA HIS A 111 -9.71 -3.47 0.74
C HIS A 111 -9.17 -2.93 -0.60
N TYR A 112 -7.95 -2.41 -0.62
CA TYR A 112 -7.31 -1.91 -1.85
C TYR A 112 -7.14 -3.02 -2.90
N LEU A 113 -6.69 -4.21 -2.49
CA LEU A 113 -6.52 -5.36 -3.38
C LEU A 113 -7.86 -5.84 -3.94
N SER A 114 -8.93 -5.84 -3.12
CA SER A 114 -10.28 -6.20 -3.56
C SER A 114 -10.90 -5.17 -4.49
N SER A 115 -10.68 -3.88 -4.21
CA SER A 115 -11.28 -2.77 -4.98
C SER A 115 -10.68 -2.61 -6.38
N LYS A 116 -9.45 -3.08 -6.64
CA LYS A 116 -8.84 -3.01 -7.97
C LYS A 116 -9.51 -3.90 -9.03
N GLY A 117 -10.45 -4.76 -8.64
CA GLY A 117 -11.42 -5.39 -9.55
C GLY A 117 -12.42 -4.40 -10.18
N VAL A 118 -12.52 -3.17 -9.64
CA VAL A 118 -13.27 -2.06 -10.20
C VAL A 118 -12.26 -1.03 -10.69
N SER A 119 -12.08 -1.00 -12.01
CA SER A 119 -11.20 -0.10 -12.77
C SER A 119 -10.94 1.25 -12.09
N SER A 120 -9.66 1.55 -11.85
CA SER A 120 -9.18 2.89 -11.52
C SER A 120 -9.42 3.82 -12.71
N VAL A 121 -10.63 4.37 -12.80
CA VAL A 121 -10.86 5.57 -13.59
C VAL A 121 -10.33 6.73 -12.76
N ALA A 122 -9.04 7.02 -12.98
CA ALA A 122 -8.51 8.36 -12.82
C ALA A 122 -9.21 9.28 -13.86
N GLY A 123 -10.49 9.55 -13.62
CA GLY A 123 -11.27 10.61 -14.23
C GLY A 123 -11.46 11.70 -13.19
N VAL A 124 -10.38 12.42 -12.87
CA VAL A 124 -10.52 13.73 -12.24
C VAL A 124 -10.59 14.73 -13.38
N ASP A 125 -11.80 14.92 -13.91
CA ASP A 125 -12.09 15.98 -14.87
C ASP A 125 -11.72 17.35 -14.26
N GLY A 126 -10.97 18.12 -15.05
CA GLY A 126 -10.85 19.58 -14.96
C GLY A 126 -9.73 20.12 -14.08
N VAL A 127 -8.51 20.22 -14.60
CA VAL A 127 -7.92 21.47 -15.13
C VAL A 127 -6.72 21.08 -16.00
N ALA A 128 -6.75 21.56 -17.25
CA ALA A 128 -5.73 21.40 -18.26
C ALA A 128 -4.33 21.86 -17.78
N GLY A 129 -3.33 21.05 -18.12
CA GLY A 129 -1.92 21.31 -17.86
C GLY A 129 -1.13 20.04 -18.07
N GLU A 130 -0.69 19.86 -19.31
CA GLU A 130 0.18 18.79 -19.80
C GLU A 130 1.40 18.58 -18.89
N GLU A 131 1.67 17.32 -18.54
CA GLU A 131 3.02 16.75 -18.46
C GLU A 131 2.81 15.22 -18.51
N ALA A 132 3.18 14.63 -19.64
CA ALA A 132 3.17 13.19 -19.84
C ALA A 132 4.28 12.56 -18.98
N GLY A 133 3.93 12.12 -17.78
CA GLY A 133 4.74 11.21 -16.99
C GLY A 133 4.40 9.78 -17.38
N ASP A 134 5.40 9.03 -17.81
CA ASP A 134 5.37 7.59 -18.13
C ASP A 134 4.57 6.79 -17.09
N HIS A 135 3.29 6.55 -17.38
CA HIS A 135 2.46 5.68 -16.56
C HIS A 135 2.85 4.25 -16.92
N ALA A 136 3.75 3.66 -16.11
CA ALA A 136 3.89 2.22 -16.05
C ALA A 136 2.48 1.60 -15.94
N PRO A 137 2.18 0.50 -16.68
CA PRO A 137 0.88 -0.14 -16.61
C PRO A 137 0.52 -0.39 -15.14
N PRO A 138 -0.75 -0.25 -14.74
CA PRO A 138 -1.13 -0.44 -13.35
C PRO A 138 -0.73 -1.85 -12.93
N GLU A 139 0.39 -1.96 -12.23
CA GLU A 139 0.89 -3.22 -11.72
C GLU A 139 -0.22 -3.82 -10.85
N ASP A 140 -0.49 -5.10 -11.06
CA ASP A 140 -1.42 -5.85 -10.26
C ASP A 140 -0.87 -5.87 -8.83
N GLY A 141 -1.53 -5.15 -7.92
CA GLY A 141 -1.05 -5.00 -6.55
C GLY A 141 -0.96 -6.33 -5.82
N PHE A 142 -1.79 -7.31 -6.21
CA PHE A 142 -1.73 -8.66 -5.66
C PHE A 142 -0.54 -9.44 -6.20
N MET A 143 -0.19 -9.25 -7.48
CA MET A 143 1.02 -9.83 -8.08
C MET A 143 2.27 -9.28 -7.38
N VAL A 144 2.39 -7.95 -7.25
CA VAL A 144 3.52 -7.31 -6.55
C VAL A 144 3.65 -7.79 -5.12
N LEU A 145 2.52 -7.94 -4.40
CA LEU A 145 2.50 -8.46 -3.04
C LEU A 145 3.03 -9.90 -2.98
N ASN A 146 2.59 -10.79 -3.88
CA ASN A 146 3.03 -12.18 -3.91
C ASN A 146 4.51 -12.31 -4.29
N GLU A 147 4.97 -11.58 -5.30
CA GLU A 147 6.39 -11.58 -5.69
C GLU A 147 7.28 -11.09 -4.53
N THR A 148 6.84 -10.04 -3.83
CA THR A 148 7.52 -9.53 -2.63
C THR A 148 7.56 -10.58 -1.54
N LEU A 149 6.43 -11.24 -1.27
CA LEU A 149 6.35 -12.31 -0.27
C LEU A 149 7.27 -13.49 -0.61
N THR A 150 7.28 -13.95 -1.86
CA THR A 150 8.17 -15.01 -2.33
C THR A 150 9.64 -14.63 -2.17
N ARG A 151 10.02 -13.40 -2.54
CA ARG A 151 11.38 -12.89 -2.38
C ARG A 151 11.82 -12.90 -0.91
N LEU A 152 10.99 -12.37 0.00
CA LEU A 152 11.30 -12.31 1.42
C LEU A 152 11.33 -13.69 2.08
N LYS A 153 10.48 -14.63 1.64
CA LYS A 153 10.55 -16.04 2.07
C LYS A 153 11.85 -16.72 1.66
N GLY A 154 12.32 -16.49 0.43
CA GLY A 154 13.63 -16.99 -0.01
C GLY A 154 14.78 -16.52 0.88
N GLN A 155 14.69 -15.32 1.47
CA GLN A 155 15.67 -14.83 2.43
C GLN A 155 15.62 -15.55 3.78
N LEU A 156 14.48 -16.13 4.20
CA LEU A 156 14.39 -16.91 5.45
C LEU A 156 15.07 -18.28 5.34
N GLU A 157 15.21 -18.81 4.13
CA GLU A 157 15.87 -20.09 3.87
C GLU A 157 17.41 -19.98 3.99
N GLU A 158 17.95 -18.76 3.93
CA GLU A 158 19.39 -18.49 4.11
C GLU A 158 19.79 -18.61 5.59
N PRO A 159 20.84 -19.40 5.93
CA PRO A 159 21.19 -19.74 7.30
C PRO A 159 21.63 -18.54 8.17
N VAL A 160 21.94 -17.39 7.56
CA VAL A 160 22.31 -16.15 8.26
C VAL A 160 21.08 -15.29 8.61
N LEU A 161 20.03 -15.34 7.77
CA LEU A 161 18.84 -14.49 7.90
C LEU A 161 17.64 -15.21 8.54
N ASN A 162 17.68 -16.54 8.65
CA ASN A 162 16.67 -17.36 9.32
C ASN A 162 16.34 -16.93 10.77
N SER A 163 17.25 -16.19 11.43
CA SER A 163 17.10 -15.68 12.79
C SER A 163 16.60 -14.22 12.84
N SER A 164 16.35 -13.56 11.71
CA SER A 164 15.87 -12.18 11.70
C SER A 164 14.40 -12.13 12.10
N GLU A 165 14.13 -11.72 13.34
CA GLU A 165 12.78 -11.47 13.85
C GLU A 165 12.06 -10.40 13.02
N ASP A 166 12.81 -9.44 12.47
CA ASP A 166 12.27 -8.39 11.61
C ASP A 166 11.74 -8.97 10.29
N LEU A 167 12.54 -9.81 9.63
CA LEU A 167 12.12 -10.50 8.40
C LEU A 167 10.90 -11.38 8.64
N LYS A 168 10.91 -12.21 9.69
CA LYS A 168 9.77 -13.08 10.04
C LYS A 168 8.49 -12.26 10.26
N THR A 169 8.60 -11.14 10.96
CA THR A 169 7.43 -10.31 11.26
C THR A 169 6.83 -9.68 10.00
N VAL A 170 7.68 -9.18 9.09
CA VAL A 170 7.24 -8.63 7.80
C VAL A 170 6.62 -9.74 6.94
N VAL A 171 7.25 -10.90 6.85
CA VAL A 171 6.71 -12.06 6.10
C VAL A 171 5.34 -12.48 6.65
N ASN A 172 5.22 -12.67 7.97
CA ASN A 172 3.96 -13.04 8.61
C ASN A 172 2.85 -12.01 8.33
N PHE A 173 3.17 -10.71 8.32
CA PHE A 173 2.21 -9.67 7.93
C PHE A 173 1.70 -9.84 6.51
N LEU A 174 2.60 -10.03 5.54
CA LEU A 174 2.21 -10.20 4.14
C LEU A 174 1.42 -11.50 3.92
N GLU A 175 1.77 -12.59 4.61
CA GLU A 175 1.00 -13.84 4.60
C GLU A 175 -0.42 -13.63 5.13
N ASP A 176 -0.57 -12.89 6.23
CA ASP A 176 -1.88 -12.58 6.80
C ASP A 176 -2.72 -11.72 5.83
N VAL A 177 -2.10 -10.76 5.11
CA VAL A 177 -2.79 -9.96 4.09
C VAL A 177 -3.26 -10.84 2.92
N VAL A 178 -2.38 -11.70 2.39
CA VAL A 178 -2.71 -12.61 1.27
C VAL A 178 -3.83 -13.57 1.67
N ARG A 179 -3.68 -14.25 2.80
CA ARG A 179 -4.68 -15.22 3.31
C ARG A 179 -6.05 -14.57 3.45
N ASN A 180 -6.12 -13.42 4.12
CA ASN A 180 -7.39 -12.74 4.36
C ASN A 180 -8.03 -12.20 3.06
N PHE A 181 -7.22 -11.75 2.09
CA PHE A 181 -7.71 -11.35 0.78
C PHE A 181 -8.33 -12.53 0.01
N GLU A 182 -7.68 -13.70 0.04
CA GLU A 182 -8.18 -14.92 -0.61
C GLU A 182 -9.47 -15.42 0.05
N GLU A 183 -9.53 -15.43 1.39
CA GLU A 183 -10.74 -15.81 2.15
C GLU A 183 -11.94 -14.90 1.83
N MET A 184 -11.69 -13.59 1.66
CA MET A 184 -12.72 -12.62 1.25
C MET A 184 -13.25 -12.93 -0.15
N LYS A 185 -12.36 -13.22 -1.10
CA LYS A 185 -12.73 -13.60 -2.48
C LYS A 185 -13.52 -14.91 -2.56
N GLU A 186 -13.16 -15.90 -1.74
CA GLU A 186 -13.87 -17.18 -1.69
C GLU A 186 -15.30 -17.02 -1.14
N SER A 187 -15.47 -16.12 -0.17
CA SER A 187 -16.77 -15.78 0.44
C SER A 187 -17.71 -15.10 -0.56
N ASP A 188 -17.22 -14.11 -1.32
CA ASP A 188 -18.00 -13.42 -2.36
C ASP A 188 -18.44 -14.38 -3.49
N SER A 189 -17.58 -15.33 -3.86
CA SER A 189 -17.89 -16.34 -4.87
C SER A 189 -18.98 -17.32 -4.41
N LYS A 190 -19.00 -17.70 -3.12
CA LYS A 190 -20.02 -18.59 -2.55
C LYS A 190 -21.39 -17.91 -2.48
N ASP A 191 -21.45 -16.64 -2.10
CA ASP A 191 -22.70 -15.88 -2.00
C ASP A 191 -23.32 -15.58 -3.38
N SER A 192 -22.47 -15.27 -4.37
CA SER A 192 -22.90 -15.09 -5.77
C SER A 192 -23.52 -16.37 -6.37
N SER A 193 -23.03 -17.56 -5.99
CA SER A 193 -23.59 -18.84 -6.44
C SER A 193 -24.92 -19.20 -5.74
N LEU A 194 -25.12 -18.74 -4.51
CA LEU A 194 -26.35 -18.97 -3.72
C LEU A 194 -27.49 -18.04 -4.15
N THR A 195 -27.17 -16.83 -4.62
CA THR A 195 -28.17 -15.87 -5.13
C THR A 195 -28.68 -16.25 -6.53
N LEU A 196 -27.80 -16.70 -7.42
CA LEU A 196 -28.19 -17.11 -8.78
C LEU A 196 -29.10 -18.36 -8.80
N SER A 197 -28.89 -19.28 -7.85
CA SER A 197 -29.70 -20.50 -7.70
C SER A 197 -31.12 -20.22 -7.16
N LYS A 198 -31.34 -19.09 -6.46
CA LYS A 198 -32.67 -18.69 -5.96
C LYS A 198 -33.51 -17.87 -6.94
N SER A 199 -32.91 -17.27 -7.97
CA SER A 199 -33.63 -16.50 -9.00
C SER A 199 -34.12 -17.34 -10.20
N THR A 200 -33.88 -18.66 -10.20
CA THR A 200 -34.31 -19.56 -11.27
C THR A 200 -35.51 -20.43 -10.86
N GLN A 201 -36.29 -20.01 -9.86
CA GLN A 201 -37.49 -20.71 -9.40
C GLN A 201 -38.72 -19.83 -9.38
#